data_AF-A0A1G9SZ17-F1
#
_entry.id   AF-A0A1G9SZ17-F1
#
_cell.length_a   1.000
_cell.length_b   1.000
_cell.length_c   1.000
_cell.angle_alpha   90.00
_cell.angle_beta   90.00
_cell.angle_gamma   90.00
#
_symmetry.space_group_name_H-M   'P 1'
#
loop_
_entity.id
_entity.type
_entity.pdbx_description
1 polymer ?
#
loop_
_entity_poly.entity_id
_entity_poly.type
_entity_poly.pdbx_seq_one_letter_code
_entity_poly.pdbx_strand_id
1 'polypeptide(L)'
;MTELPAVRKIDVLAYLLVLFGLNFVTEYGLKILTDGPTVPTLAGLVFALTVVAGGLYARVDPEFETTTEPAPWYLYVVAGIGTVAFLSLLVLRVRNL
;
A
#
# COMPACT_ATOMS: atom_id res chain seq x y z
N MET A 1 -23.75 -15.49 -16.79
CA MET A 1 -22.66 -14.54 -16.50
C MET A 1 -22.36 -14.72 -15.03
N THR A 2 -21.21 -15.29 -14.70
CA THR A 2 -20.78 -15.45 -13.31
C THR A 2 -20.49 -14.05 -12.77
N GLU A 3 -21.33 -13.55 -11.85
CA GLU A 3 -21.03 -12.30 -11.16
C GLU A 3 -19.72 -12.50 -10.39
N LEU A 4 -18.69 -11.75 -10.76
CA LEU A 4 -17.47 -11.72 -9.97
C LEU A 4 -17.85 -11.26 -8.57
N PRO A 5 -17.39 -11.93 -7.50
CA PRO A 5 -17.67 -11.49 -6.14
C PRO A 5 -17.27 -10.02 -6.01
N ALA A 6 -18.21 -9.18 -5.58
CA ALA A 6 -18.00 -7.75 -5.51
C ALA A 6 -16.86 -7.44 -4.55
N VAL A 7 -15.80 -6.77 -5.03
CA VAL A 7 -14.70 -6.34 -4.18
C VAL A 7 -15.24 -5.29 -3.20
N ARG A 8 -14.96 -5.46 -1.91
CA ARG A 8 -15.44 -4.53 -0.89
C ARG A 8 -14.69 -3.21 -1.01
N LYS A 9 -15.37 -2.10 -0.73
CA LYS A 9 -14.73 -0.77 -0.70
C LYS A 9 -13.48 -0.74 0.19
N ILE A 10 -13.53 -1.42 1.34
CA ILE A 10 -12.41 -1.52 2.28
C ILE A 10 -11.21 -2.24 1.66
N ASP A 11 -11.41 -3.25 0.81
CA ASP A 11 -10.30 -4.01 0.22
C ASP A 11 -9.48 -3.12 -0.72
N VAL A 12 -10.16 -2.25 -1.47
CA VAL A 12 -9.49 -1.30 -2.37
C VAL A 12 -8.79 -0.20 -1.58
N LEU A 13 -9.38 0.30 -0.49
CA LEU A 13 -8.73 1.28 0.39
C LEU A 13 -7.53 0.68 1.14
N ALA A 14 -7.67 -0.55 1.65
CA ALA A 14 -6.61 -1.32 2.27
C ALA A 14 -5.45 -1.55 1.29
N TYR A 15 -5.78 -1.90 0.04
CA TYR A 15 -4.79 -2.04 -1.03
C TYR A 15 -4.02 -0.74 -1.28
N LEU A 16 -4.73 0.39 -1.40
CA LEU A 16 -4.12 1.71 -1.55
C LEU A 16 -3.23 2.08 -0.36
N LEU A 17 -3.66 1.75 0.86
CA LEU A 17 -2.89 1.99 2.07
C LEU A 17 -1.63 1.13 2.11
N VAL A 18 -1.70 -0.14 1.68
CA VAL A 18 -0.54 -1.02 1.52
C VAL A 18 0.42 -0.48 0.47
N LEU A 19 -0.07 -0.04 -0.70
CA LEU A 19 0.77 0.58 -1.73
C LEU A 19 1.49 1.82 -1.20
N PHE A 20 0.79 2.67 -0.46
CA PHE A 20 1.36 3.84 0.18
C PHE A 20 2.45 3.45 1.18
N GLY A 21 2.18 2.50 2.08
CA GLY A 21 3.17 1.99 3.03
C GLY A 21 4.39 1.38 2.35
N LEU A 22 4.20 0.53 1.33
CA LEU A 22 5.29 -0.07 0.56
C LEU A 22 6.17 0.97 -0.13
N ASN A 23 5.57 2.07 -0.62
CA ASN A 23 6.34 3.17 -1.21
C ASN A 23 7.35 3.74 -0.19
N PHE A 24 6.94 3.97 1.06
CA PHE A 24 7.84 4.43 2.12
C PHE A 24 8.81 3.34 2.59
N VAL A 25 8.38 2.07 2.66
CA VAL A 25 9.28 0.95 2.99
C VAL A 25 10.44 0.90 2.00
N THR A 26 10.15 1.01 0.71
CA THR A 26 11.20 1.02 -0.32
C THR A 26 12.09 2.25 -0.22
N GLU A 27 11.54 3.43 0.05
CA GLU A 27 12.34 4.65 0.20
C GLU A 27 13.28 4.61 1.40
N TYR A 28 12.77 4.29 2.60
CA TYR A 28 13.59 4.24 3.81
C TYR A 28 14.51 3.03 3.81
N GLY A 29 14.06 1.87 3.29
CA GLY A 29 14.89 0.68 3.17
C GLY A 29 16.11 0.92 2.28
N LEU A 30 15.92 1.61 1.15
CA LEU A 30 17.03 1.98 0.27
C LEU A 30 17.95 3.03 0.90
N LYS A 31 17.41 4.07 1.54
CA LYS A 31 18.23 5.05 2.29
C LYS A 31 19.10 4.38 3.35
N ILE A 32 18.54 3.41 4.10
CA ILE A 32 19.31 2.65 5.09
C ILE A 32 20.41 1.82 4.42
N LEU A 33 20.13 1.25 3.24
CA LEU A 33 21.09 0.44 2.50
C LEU A 33 22.24 1.27 1.92
N THR A 34 21.97 2.47 1.41
CA THR A 34 22.97 3.33 0.77
C THR A 34 23.72 4.22 1.75
N ASP A 35 23.01 4.83 2.70
CA ASP A 35 23.55 5.90 3.56
C ASP A 35 23.78 5.40 5.00
N GLY A 36 23.33 4.19 5.32
CA GLY A 36 23.37 3.61 6.65
C GLY A 36 22.16 3.96 7.53
N PRO A 37 21.96 3.24 8.64
CA PRO A 37 20.82 3.47 9.52
C PRO A 37 21.01 4.73 10.38
N THR A 38 20.05 5.65 10.28
CA THR A 38 19.90 6.80 11.19
C THR A 38 18.57 6.72 11.95
N VAL A 39 18.46 7.45 13.07
CA VAL A 39 17.20 7.50 13.85
C VAL A 39 16.00 7.93 12.98
N PRO A 40 16.09 8.98 12.15
CA PRO A 40 14.98 9.37 11.27
C PRO A 40 14.61 8.29 10.24
N THR A 41 15.60 7.62 9.63
CA THR A 41 15.31 6.58 8.62
C THR A 41 14.68 5.34 9.24
N LEU A 42 15.12 4.96 10.45
CA LEU A 42 14.53 3.83 11.18
C LEU A 42 13.09 4.14 11.64
N ALA A 43 12.85 5.34 12.18
CA ALA A 43 11.51 5.78 12.56
C ALA A 43 10.57 5.81 11.35
N GLY A 44 11.04 6.34 10.21
CA GLY A 44 10.32 6.34 8.95
C GLY A 44 9.98 4.93 8.47
N LEU A 45 10.93 3.99 8.56
CA LEU A 45 10.71 2.60 8.18
C LEU A 45 9.68 1.92 9.10
N VAL A 46 9.75 2.12 10.42
CA VAL A 46 8.77 1.57 11.37
C VAL A 46 7.37 2.12 11.09
N PHE A 47 7.24 3.41 10.82
CA PHE A 47 5.97 4.01 10.41
C PHE A 47 5.44 3.36 9.14
N ALA A 48 6.29 3.22 8.12
CA ALA A 48 5.92 2.61 6.84
C ALA A 48 5.42 1.17 7.00
N LEU A 49 6.12 0.36 7.80
CA LEU A 49 5.72 -1.02 8.13
C LEU A 49 4.40 -1.06 8.90
N THR A 50 4.18 -0.14 9.84
CA THR A 50 2.92 -0.03 10.58
C THR A 50 1.75 0.26 9.64
N VAL A 51 1.95 1.12 8.65
CA VAL A 51 0.92 1.43 7.65
C VAL A 51 0.61 0.21 6.78
N VAL A 52 1.63 -0.54 6.33
CA VAL A 52 1.42 -1.80 5.59
C VAL A 52 0.65 -2.80 6.44
N ALA A 53 1.04 -2.99 7.70
CA ALA A 53 0.37 -3.88 8.63
C ALA A 53 -1.09 -3.47 8.85
N GLY A 54 -1.38 -2.17 9.01
CA GLY A 54 -2.74 -1.65 9.15
C GLY A 54 -3.61 -1.91 7.93
N GLY A 55 -3.06 -1.76 6.72
CA GLY A 55 -3.76 -2.09 5.48
C GLY A 55 -4.04 -3.60 5.35
N LEU A 56 -3.07 -4.44 5.69
CA LEU A 56 -3.27 -5.90 5.70
C LEU A 56 -4.29 -6.33 6.76
N TYR A 57 -4.24 -5.74 7.94
CA TYR A 57 -5.21 -5.96 9.01
C TYR A 57 -6.63 -5.60 8.56
N ALA A 58 -6.82 -4.42 7.97
CA ALA A 58 -8.14 -3.99 7.47
C ALA A 58 -8.74 -4.92 6.41
N ARG A 59 -7.91 -5.63 5.64
CA ARG A 59 -8.37 -6.61 4.65
C ARG A 59 -8.92 -7.89 5.30
N VAL A 60 -8.29 -8.35 6.38
CA VAL A 60 -8.62 -9.62 7.04
C VAL A 60 -9.61 -9.46 8.20
N ASP A 61 -9.89 -8.22 8.61
CA ASP A 61 -10.81 -7.96 9.70
C ASP A 61 -12.26 -8.35 9.30
N PRO A 62 -12.86 -9.32 10.01
CA PRO A 62 -14.19 -9.83 9.69
C PRO A 62 -15.29 -8.80 9.90
N GLU A 63 -15.07 -7.75 10.70
CA GLU A 63 -16.04 -6.67 10.91
C GLU A 63 -16.41 -5.96 9.60
N PHE A 64 -15.50 -5.95 8.63
CA PHE A 64 -15.74 -5.36 7.31
C PHE A 64 -16.39 -6.31 6.29
N GLU A 65 -16.60 -7.59 6.60
CA GLU A 65 -17.36 -8.50 5.73
C GLU A 65 -18.86 -8.17 5.71
N THR A 66 -19.41 -7.72 6.84
CA THR A 66 -20.85 -7.47 7.00
C THR A 66 -21.25 -6.01 6.84
N THR A 67 -20.28 -5.09 6.85
CA THR A 67 -20.53 -3.65 7.02
C THR A 67 -20.17 -2.82 5.78
N THR A 68 -19.53 -3.41 4.78
CA THR A 68 -18.90 -2.64 3.70
C THR A 68 -19.65 -2.74 2.37
N GLU A 69 -20.01 -1.57 1.83
CA GLU A 69 -20.54 -1.43 0.48
C GLU A 69 -19.57 -1.96 -0.61
N PRO A 70 -20.09 -2.41 -1.77
CA PRO A 70 -19.25 -2.73 -2.92
C PRO A 70 -18.40 -1.53 -3.32
N ALA A 71 -17.16 -1.78 -3.75
CA ALA A 71 -16.27 -0.71 -4.16
C ALA A 71 -16.83 0.00 -5.40
N PRO A 72 -16.99 1.34 -5.37
CA PRO A 72 -17.39 2.08 -6.56
C PRO A 72 -16.28 2.10 -7.61
N TRP A 73 -16.66 2.19 -8.89
CA TRP A 73 -15.75 2.05 -10.04
C TRP A 73 -14.52 2.98 -9.98
N TYR A 74 -14.68 4.20 -9.45
CA TYR A 74 -13.59 5.17 -9.38
C TYR A 74 -12.46 4.74 -8.45
N LEU A 75 -12.73 3.92 -7.41
CA LEU A 75 -11.69 3.41 -6.53
C LEU A 75 -10.76 2.43 -7.26
N TYR A 76 -11.28 1.66 -8.21
CA TYR A 76 -10.44 0.80 -9.05
C TYR A 76 -9.54 1.61 -9.97
N VAL A 77 -10.02 2.74 -10.50
CA VAL A 77 -9.20 3.67 -11.29
C VAL A 77 -8.08 4.25 -10.44
N VAL A 78 -8.41 4.70 -9.22
CA VAL A 78 -7.41 5.20 -8.27
C VAL A 78 -6.40 4.12 -7.88
N ALA A 79 -6.85 2.88 -7.64
CA ALA A 79 -5.97 1.74 -7.39
C ALA A 79 -5.04 1.45 -8.57
N GLY A 80 -5.55 1.49 -9.80
CA GLY A 80 -4.75 1.37 -11.02
C GLY A 80 -3.68 2.45 -11.12
N ILE A 81 -4.06 3.72 -10.96
CA ILE A 81 -3.12 4.85 -10.96
C ILE A 81 -2.07 4.70 -9.86
N GLY A 82 -2.49 4.36 -8.64
CA GLY A 82 -1.59 4.14 -7.51
C GLY A 82 -0.58 3.02 -7.75
N THR A 83 -1.02 1.94 -8.40
CA THR A 83 -0.15 0.81 -8.77
C THR A 83 0.91 1.24 -9.78
N VAL A 84 0.50 1.94 -10.84
CA VAL A 84 1.43 2.45 -11.88
C VAL A 84 2.42 3.43 -11.27
N ALA A 85 1.95 4.33 -10.40
CA ALA A 85 2.81 5.28 -9.69
C ALA A 85 3.83 4.56 -8.80
N PHE A 86 3.40 3.58 -8.00
CA PHE A 86 4.28 2.77 -7.16
C PHE A 86 5.36 2.07 -7.99
N LEU A 87 4.99 1.37 -9.06
CA LEU A 87 5.94 0.68 -9.93
C LEU A 87 6.92 1.65 -10.60
N SER A 88 6.42 2.80 -11.07
CA SER A 88 7.27 3.83 -11.70
C SER A 88 8.31 4.36 -10.70
N LEU A 89 7.88 4.69 -9.47
CA LEU A 89 8.79 5.16 -8.43
C LEU A 89 9.76 4.06 -7.99
N LEU A 90 9.31 2.81 -7.90
CA LEU A 90 10.19 1.68 -7.58
C LEU A 90 11.29 1.52 -8.63
N VAL A 91 10.94 1.55 -9.91
CA VAL A 91 11.91 1.48 -11.01
C VAL A 91 12.89 2.66 -10.95
N LEU A 92 12.40 3.88 -10.74
CA LEU A 92 13.26 5.06 -10.62
C LEU A 92 14.21 4.97 -9.43
N ARG A 93 13.74 4.48 -8.27
CA ARG A 93 14.59 4.26 -7.10
C ARG A 93 15.69 3.25 -7.40
N VAL A 94 15.34 2.08 -7.93
CA VAL A 94 16.31 1.00 -8.21
C VAL A 94 17.34 1.43 -9.27
N ARG A 95 16.95 2.26 -10.24
CA ARG A 95 17.88 2.79 -11.26
C ARG A 95 18.88 3.83 -10.71
N ASN A 96 18.56 4.46 -9.59
CA ASN A 96 19.35 5.51 -8.97
C ASN A 96 20.17 5.02 -7.77
N LEU A 97 20.13 3.71 -7.48
CA LEU A 97 21.04 3.02 -6.55
C LEU A 97 22.39 2.80 -7.22
#